data_AF-A0A1H9F9Q1-F1
#
_entry.id   AF-A0A1H9F9Q1-F1
#
_cell.length_a   1.000
_cell.length_b   1.000
_cell.length_c   1.000
_cell.angle_alpha   90.00
_cell.angle_beta   90.00
_cell.angle_gamma   90.00
#
_symmetry.space_group_name_H-M   'P 1'
#
loop_
_entity.id
_entity.type
_entity.pdbx_description
1 polymer ?
#
loop_
_entity_poly.entity_id
_entity_poly.type
_entity_poly.pdbx_seq_one_letter_code
_entity_poly.pdbx_strand_id
1 'polypeptide(L)' 'MSNHPLDWHIDQVKTVAKAFGLTMHCPGGSHHVVRNAAGTKISIPAHRPIKAIYIKKLIQLIKTGKGDQA' A
#
# COMPACT_ATOMS: atom_id res chain seq x y z
N MET A 1 12.97 19.95 7.01
CA MET A 1 12.20 18.83 6.44
C MET A 1 11.09 19.39 5.57
N SER A 2 11.24 19.37 4.25
CA SER A 2 10.20 19.87 3.32
C SER A 2 9.09 18.82 3.18
N ASN A 3 7.99 19.05 3.87
CA ASN A 3 6.76 18.28 3.73
C ASN A 3 6.14 18.65 2.37
N HIS A 4 6.43 17.87 1.32
CA HIS A 4 5.75 18.07 0.04
C HIS A 4 4.27 17.71 0.27
N PRO A 5 3.31 18.62 0.05
CA PRO A 5 1.89 18.38 0.37
C PRO A 5 1.24 17.25 -0.45
N LEU A 6 1.98 16.63 -1.36
CA LEU A 6 1.55 15.56 -2.26
C LEU A 6 2.07 14.17 -1.85
N ASP A 7 2.82 14.09 -0.75
CA ASP A 7 3.43 12.84 -0.31
C ASP A 7 2.45 11.96 0.45
N TRP A 8 2.32 10.70 0.02
CA TRP A 8 1.42 9.75 0.65
C TRP A 8 1.94 9.25 1.99
N HIS A 9 1.02 9.05 2.92
CA HIS A 9 1.27 8.45 4.22
C HIS A 9 0.63 7.08 4.36
N ILE A 10 1.20 6.26 5.26
CA ILE A 10 0.73 4.88 5.45
C ILE A 10 -0.71 4.83 5.97
N ASP A 11 -1.13 5.83 6.74
CA ASP A 11 -2.50 5.99 7.24
C ASP A 11 -3.50 6.22 6.10
N GLN A 12 -3.11 7.00 5.07
CA GLN A 12 -3.93 7.21 3.87
C GLN A 12 -4.05 5.92 3.06
N VAL A 13 -2.94 5.18 2.91
CA VAL A 13 -2.93 3.87 2.26
C VAL A 13 -3.85 2.89 3.00
N LYS A 14 -3.79 2.86 4.34
CA LYS A 14 -4.65 2.02 5.18
C LYS A 14 -6.13 2.36 5.02
N THR A 15 -6.45 3.66 4.93
CA THR A 15 -7.82 4.15 4.71
C THR A 15 -8.36 3.68 3.35
N VAL A 16 -7.58 3.83 2.29
CA VAL A 16 -7.94 3.34 0.94
C VAL A 16 -8.07 1.82 0.94
N ALA A 17 -7.10 1.10 1.50
CA ALA A 17 -7.14 -0.36 1.58
C ALA A 17 -8.43 -0.86 2.27
N LYS A 18 -8.79 -0.27 3.41
CA LYS A 18 -10.03 -0.60 4.12
C LYS A 18 -11.28 -0.31 3.29
N ALA A 19 -11.33 0.81 2.57
CA ALA A 19 -12.46 1.17 1.72
C ALA A 19 -12.70 0.17 0.58
N PHE A 20 -11.64 -0.46 0.05
CA PHE A 20 -11.72 -1.48 -1.00
C PHE A 20 -11.71 -2.93 -0.46
N GLY A 21 -11.88 -3.14 0.85
CA GLY A 21 -11.91 -4.48 1.45
C GLY A 21 -10.58 -5.22 1.43
N LEU A 22 -9.46 -4.50 1.28
CA LEU A 22 -8.12 -5.07 1.34
C LEU A 22 -7.66 -5.21 2.80
N THR A 23 -6.91 -6.26 3.06
CA THR A 23 -6.28 -6.49 4.37
C THR A 23 -4.87 -5.94 4.39
N MET A 24 -4.48 -5.29 5.48
CA MET A 24 -3.14 -4.71 5.62
C MET A 24 -2.53 -5.18 6.94
N HIS A 25 -1.33 -5.75 6.87
CA HIS A 25 -0.62 -6.31 8.02
C HIS A 25 0.82 -5.81 8.09
N CYS A 26 1.31 -5.58 9.30
CA CYS A 26 2.68 -5.15 9.57
C CYS A 26 3.38 -6.24 10.38
N PRO A 27 4.25 -7.06 9.77
CA PRO A 27 4.91 -8.17 10.47
C PRO A 27 6.05 -7.71 11.43
N GLY A 28 5.94 -6.51 12.01
CA GLY A 28 6.94 -5.96 12.95
C GLY A 28 8.08 -5.16 12.31
N GLY A 29 8.07 -4.94 10.98
CA GLY A 29 9.07 -4.14 10.27
C GLY A 29 8.53 -2.81 9.75
N SER A 30 9.39 -2.06 9.04
CA SER A 30 9.03 -0.82 8.34
C SER A 30 8.17 -1.05 7.09
N HIS A 31 7.81 -2.29 6.76
CA HIS A 31 7.01 -2.64 5.59
C HIS A 31 5.60 -3.08 6.02
N HIS A 32 4.60 -2.56 5.33
CA HIS A 32 3.22 -2.99 5.45
C HIS A 32 2.86 -3.82 4.22
N VAL A 33 2.27 -4.99 4.45
CA VAL A 33 1.83 -5.91 3.40
C VAL A 33 0.34 -5.70 3.20
N VAL A 34 -0.07 -5.30 2.00
CA VAL A 34 -1.48 -5.21 1.58
C VAL A 34 -1.84 -6.45 0.78
N ARG A 35 -2.97 -7.07 1.10
CA ARG A 35 -3.48 -8.31 0.51
C ARG A 35 -4.91 -8.12 0.02
N ASN A 36 -5.19 -8.63 -1.17
CA ASN A 36 -6.57 -8.73 -1.68
C ASN A 36 -7.21 -10.08 -1.32
N ALA A 37 -8.52 -10.19 -1.56
CA ALA A 37 -9.28 -11.41 -1.33
C ALA A 37 -8.80 -12.60 -2.20
N ALA A 38 -8.18 -12.32 -3.35
CA ALA A 38 -7.59 -13.33 -4.23
C ALA A 38 -6.22 -13.84 -3.74
N GLY A 39 -5.74 -13.42 -2.56
CA GLY A 39 -4.47 -13.87 -1.98
C GLY A 39 -3.22 -13.15 -2.53
N THR A 40 -3.40 -12.23 -3.47
CA THR A 40 -2.32 -11.45 -4.05
C THR A 40 -1.92 -10.31 -3.13
N LYS A 41 -0.62 -10.03 -3.03
CA LYS A 41 -0.06 -9.08 -2.06
C LYS A 41 0.90 -8.08 -2.68
N ILE A 42 1.03 -6.92 -2.03
CA ILE A 42 2.08 -5.93 -2.29
C ILE A 42 2.69 -5.49 -0.96
N SER A 43 3.99 -5.19 -0.97
CA SER A 43 4.71 -4.63 0.17
C SER A 43 4.93 -3.13 -0.02
N ILE A 44 4.51 -2.32 0.94
CA ILE A 44 4.63 -0.87 0.94
C ILE A 44 5.54 -0.46 2.10
N PRO A 45 6.65 0.26 1.85
CA PRO A 45 7.47 0.80 2.92
C PRO A 45 6.71 1.93 3.62
N ALA A 46 6.75 1.94 4.95
CA ALA A 46 6.11 2.93 5.81
C ALA A 46 7.04 4.09 6.19
N HIS A 47 8.31 4.04 5.78
CA HIS A 47 9.21 5.18 5.91
C HIS A 47 8.74 6.30 4.97
N ARG A 48 8.47 7.48 5.55
CA ARG A 48 7.89 8.62 4.85
C ARG A 48 8.96 9.37 4.03
N PRO A 49 8.58 9.98 2.89
CA PRO A 49 7.27 9.88 2.21
C PRO A 49 7.11 8.60 1.35
N ILE A 50 5.87 8.07 1.24
CA ILE A 50 5.61 6.90 0.39
C ILE A 50 5.70 7.32 -1.08
N LYS A 51 6.64 6.71 -1.81
CA LYS A 51 6.82 6.97 -3.24
C LYS A 51 5.55 6.61 -4.02
N ALA A 52 5.17 7.45 -4.98
CA ALA A 52 4.00 7.28 -5.83
C ALA A 52 3.94 5.92 -6.57
N ILE A 53 5.09 5.29 -6.83
CA ILE A 53 5.16 3.94 -7.42
C ILE A 53 4.39 2.89 -6.59
N TYR A 54 4.42 2.98 -5.27
CA TYR A 54 3.69 2.06 -4.39
C TYR A 54 2.19 2.30 -4.42
N ILE A 55 1.77 3.55 -4.60
CA ILE A 55 0.35 3.90 -4.79
C ILE A 55 -0.15 3.37 -6.13
N LYS A 56 0.65 3.46 -7.20
CA LYS A 56 0.33 2.83 -8.49
C LYS A 56 0.17 1.31 -8.35
N LYS A 57 1.05 0.64 -7.60
CA LYS A 57 0.91 -0.80 -7.29
C LYS A 57 -0.36 -1.11 -6.51
N LEU A 58 -0.74 -0.28 -5.53
CA LEU A 58 -2.01 -0.40 -4.81
C LEU A 58 -3.22 -0.28 -5.74
N ILE A 59 -3.22 0.74 -6.61
CA ILE A 59 -4.30 0.94 -7.59
C ILE A 59 -4.38 -0.26 -8.55
N GLN A 60 -3.24 -0.79 -9.00
CA GLN A 60 -3.19 -1.98 -9.83
C GLN A 60 -3.76 -3.21 -9.11
N LEU A 61 -3.43 -3.39 -7.83
CA LEU A 61 -3.98 -4.46 -7.00
C LEU A 61 -5.50 -4.35 -6.86
N ILE A 62 -6.03 -3.13 -6.68
CA ILE A 62 -7.47 -2.87 -6.61
C ILE A 62 -8.16 -3.13 -7.95
N LYS A 63 -7.61 -2.60 -9.04
CA LYS A 63 -8.25 -2.65 -10.37
C LYS A 63 -8.17 -4.01 -11.04
N THR A 64 -7.05 -4.71 -10.89
CA THR A 64 -6.73 -5.91 -11.68
C THR A 64 -6.57 -7.16 -10.83
N GLY A 65 -6.52 -7.03 -9.50
CA GLY A 65 -6.20 -8.12 -8.60
C GLY A 65 -4.73 -8.56 -8.64
N LYS A 66 -3.89 -7.99 -9.53
CA LYS A 66 -2.47 -8.32 -9.67
C LYS A 66 -1.62 -7.50 -8.71
N GLY A 67 -0.74 -8.16 -7.97
CA GLY A 67 0.26 -7.55 -7.08
C GLY A 67 1.67 -7.92 -7.52
N ASP A 68 2.62 -7.80 -6.60
CA ASP A 68 4.01 -8.20 -6.86
C ASP A 68 4.00 -9.72 -7.09
N GLN A 69 4.25 -10.13 -8.34
CA GLN A 69 4.38 -11.53 -8.71
C GLN A 69 5.56 -12.09 -7.90
N ALA A 70 5.27 -13.08 -7.06
CA ALA A 70 6.30 -13.97 -6.52
C ALA A 70 6.65 -15.02 -7.57
#